data_AF-A0A8T3ZFA3-F1
#
_entry.id   AF-A0A8T3ZFA3-F1
#
_cell.length_a   1.000
_cell.length_b   1.000
_cell.length_c   1.000
_cell.angle_alpha   90.00
_cell.angle_beta   90.00
_cell.angle_gamma   90.00
#
_symmetry.space_group_name_H-M   'P 1'
#
loop_
_entity.id
_entity.type
_entity.pdbx_description
1 polymer ?
#
loop_
_entity_poly.entity_id
_entity_poly.type
_entity_poly.pdbx_seq_one_letter_code
_entity_poly.pdbx_strand_id
1 'polypeptide(L)'
;MSERPLPWLRKPPFCTEKDCELVHNANSLDQKAIDDGYSGICCGRITEPEKYVHTYNKALHSNQVWLCIYTPFKGWLKFKMCRDDLRKLSVSVEKMQKAMGWKPKGEV
;
A
#
# COMPACT_ATOMS: atom_id res chain seq x y z
N MET A 1 -28.96 12.96 -0.83
CA MET A 1 -28.33 12.11 0.21
C MET A 1 -26.87 11.93 -0.20
N SER A 2 -25.91 12.38 0.61
CA SER A 2 -24.49 12.17 0.31
C SER A 2 -24.16 10.69 0.55
N GLU A 3 -23.81 9.97 -0.50
CA GLU A 3 -23.32 8.59 -0.39
C GLU A 3 -22.03 8.60 0.43
N ARG A 4 -22.04 7.90 1.57
CA ARG A 4 -20.82 7.75 2.36
C ARG A 4 -19.85 6.88 1.54
N PRO A 5 -18.59 7.30 1.37
CA PRO A 5 -17.62 6.48 0.66
C PRO A 5 -17.45 5.14 1.38
N LEU A 6 -17.34 4.08 0.57
CA LEU A 6 -17.15 2.71 1.01
C LEU A 6 -15.95 2.63 1.98
N PRO A 7 -15.98 1.79 3.03
CA PRO A 7 -14.94 1.77 4.07
C PRO A 7 -13.51 1.59 3.53
N TRP A 8 -13.35 0.82 2.44
CA TRP A 8 -12.07 0.58 1.77
C TRP A 8 -11.59 1.74 0.87
N LEU A 9 -12.40 2.79 0.71
CA LEU A 9 -12.07 4.02 -0.02
C LEU A 9 -11.79 5.21 0.92
N ARG A 10 -11.62 4.96 2.22
CA ARG A 10 -11.15 5.98 3.18
C ARG A 10 -9.68 5.81 3.46
N LYS A 11 -8.92 6.91 3.32
CA LYS A 11 -7.52 6.96 3.76
C LYS A 11 -7.45 6.53 5.23
N PRO A 12 -6.43 5.75 5.62
CA PRO A 12 -6.19 5.48 7.03
C PRO A 12 -6.08 6.79 7.82
N PRO A 13 -6.50 6.83 9.09
CA PRO A 13 -6.56 8.06 9.88
C PRO A 13 -5.20 8.77 10.02
N PHE A 14 -4.10 8.05 9.86
CA PHE A 14 -2.73 8.56 9.96
C PHE A 14 -2.09 8.89 8.61
N CYS A 15 -2.83 8.80 7.50
CA CYS A 15 -2.31 9.15 6.18
C CYS A 15 -2.25 10.68 6.01
N THR A 16 -1.05 11.23 6.05
CA THR A 16 -0.76 12.67 5.91
C THR A 16 -0.48 13.12 4.47
N GLU A 17 -0.43 12.19 3.51
CA GLU A 17 -0.03 12.50 2.14
C GLU A 17 -1.16 13.23 1.38
N LYS A 18 -0.89 14.49 1.03
CA LYS A 18 -1.84 15.39 0.35
C LYS A 18 -2.01 15.06 -1.14
N ASP A 19 -0.97 14.52 -1.75
CA ASP A 19 -0.89 14.11 -3.16
C ASP A 19 -1.27 12.64 -3.38
N CYS A 20 -1.92 12.02 -2.39
CA CYS A 20 -2.35 10.62 -2.44
C CYS A 20 -3.85 10.55 -2.73
N GLU A 21 -4.25 9.83 -3.77
CA GLU A 21 -5.62 9.44 -4.03
C GLU A 21 -5.76 7.96 -3.71
N LEU A 22 -6.57 7.60 -2.71
CA LEU A 22 -6.63 6.21 -2.25
C LEU A 22 -7.24 5.32 -3.34
N VAL A 23 -6.55 4.23 -3.66
CA VAL A 23 -7.02 3.19 -4.60
C VAL A 23 -7.52 1.97 -3.83
N HIS A 24 -6.82 1.59 -2.75
CA HIS A 24 -7.12 0.40 -1.98
C HIS A 24 -6.67 0.54 -0.52
N ASN A 25 -7.51 0.16 0.43
CA ASN A 25 -7.13 0.04 1.84
C ASN A 25 -7.47 -1.38 2.32
N ALA A 26 -6.48 -2.28 2.26
CA ALA A 26 -6.65 -3.66 2.67
C ALA A 26 -6.77 -3.74 4.20
N ASN A 27 -7.67 -4.60 4.67
CA ASN A 27 -8.07 -4.73 6.08
C ASN A 27 -8.72 -3.49 6.68
N SER A 28 -9.12 -2.49 5.87
CA SER A 28 -9.72 -1.23 6.33
C SER A 28 -8.96 -0.73 7.55
N LEU A 29 -7.70 -0.29 7.38
CA LEU A 29 -6.83 0.24 8.44
C LEU A 29 -7.52 1.40 9.18
N ASP A 30 -8.46 1.04 10.05
CA ASP A 30 -9.24 1.89 10.91
C ASP A 30 -8.62 1.84 12.29
N GLN A 31 -9.05 2.78 13.13
CA GLN A 31 -8.46 2.92 14.46
C GLN A 31 -8.58 1.62 15.26
N LYS A 32 -9.69 0.89 15.12
CA LYS A 32 -9.92 -0.36 15.84
C LYS A 32 -8.93 -1.45 15.44
N ALA A 33 -8.72 -1.68 14.14
CA ALA A 33 -7.76 -2.67 13.67
C ALA A 33 -6.33 -2.34 14.12
N ILE A 34 -6.00 -1.04 14.16
CA ILE A 34 -4.71 -0.54 14.65
C ILE A 34 -4.56 -0.80 16.15
N ASP A 35 -5.59 -0.48 16.95
CA ASP A 35 -5.60 -0.65 18.41
C ASP A 35 -5.54 -2.14 18.80
N ASP A 36 -6.18 -3.01 18.03
CA ASP A 36 -6.15 -4.47 18.20
C ASP A 36 -4.81 -5.11 17.77
N GLY A 37 -3.86 -4.31 17.27
CA GLY A 37 -2.54 -4.79 16.87
C GLY A 37 -2.50 -5.51 15.52
N TYR A 38 -3.47 -5.27 14.62
CA TYR A 38 -3.40 -5.81 13.28
C TYR A 38 -2.42 -5.04 12.39
N SER A 39 -1.79 -5.77 11.48
CA SER A 39 -1.04 -5.17 10.37
C SER A 39 -1.96 -4.95 9.17
N GLY A 40 -1.64 -3.97 8.34
CA GLY A 40 -2.39 -3.71 7.12
C GLY A 40 -1.59 -2.98 6.08
N ILE A 41 -2.21 -2.85 4.91
CA ILE A 41 -1.58 -2.26 3.74
C ILE A 41 -2.59 -1.37 3.04
N CYS A 42 -2.17 -0.17 2.64
CA CYS A 42 -2.95 0.68 1.76
C CYS A 42 -2.13 1.10 0.55
N CYS A 43 -2.82 1.32 -0.55
CA CYS A 43 -2.27 1.70 -1.83
C CYS A 43 -3.03 2.92 -2.35
N GLY A 44 -2.31 3.96 -2.74
CA GLY A 44 -2.86 5.16 -3.35
C GLY A 44 -2.12 5.54 -4.62
N ARG A 45 -2.79 6.26 -5.50
CA ARG A 45 -2.20 6.91 -6.68
C ARG A 45 -1.59 8.24 -6.25
N ILE A 46 -0.41 8.56 -6.78
CA ILE A 46 0.17 9.90 -6.65
C ILE A 46 -0.51 10.81 -7.68
N THR A 47 -1.08 11.93 -7.23
CA THR A 47 -1.83 12.86 -8.10
C THR A 47 -0.93 13.73 -8.98
N GLU A 48 0.33 13.92 -8.58
CA GLU A 48 1.35 14.73 -9.29
C GLU A 48 2.64 13.89 -9.49
N PRO A 49 2.59 12.80 -10.29
CA PRO A 49 3.70 11.85 -10.42
C PRO A 49 4.97 12.47 -11.04
N GLU A 50 4.84 13.58 -11.77
CA GLU A 50 5.94 14.35 -12.33
C GLU A 50 6.87 14.93 -11.24
N LYS A 51 6.37 15.11 -10.00
CA LYS A 51 7.18 15.54 -8.85
C LYS A 51 8.07 14.44 -8.30
N TYR A 52 7.86 13.19 -8.71
CA TYR A 52 8.55 12.01 -8.19
C TYR A 52 9.19 11.18 -9.30
N VAL A 53 9.88 11.86 -10.19
CA VAL A 53 10.68 11.25 -11.24
C VAL A 53 12.14 11.18 -10.79
N HIS A 54 12.72 9.99 -10.86
CA HIS A 54 14.12 9.74 -10.56
C HIS A 54 14.82 9.21 -11.82
N THR A 55 16.08 9.60 -12.03
CA THR A 55 16.89 9.10 -13.13
C THR A 55 17.93 8.11 -12.60
N TYR A 56 17.98 6.92 -13.17
CA TYR A 56 19.02 5.92 -12.87
C TYR A 56 19.57 5.34 -14.16
N ASN A 57 20.90 5.44 -14.37
CA ASN A 57 21.59 4.94 -15.56
C ASN A 57 20.87 5.29 -16.89
N LYS A 58 20.52 6.58 -17.06
CA LYS A 58 19.76 7.15 -18.20
C LYS A 58 18.29 6.72 -18.31
N ALA A 59 17.79 5.81 -17.47
CA ALA A 59 16.38 5.48 -17.40
C ALA A 59 15.64 6.44 -16.47
N LEU A 60 14.44 6.84 -16.87
CA LEU A 60 13.52 7.62 -16.04
C LEU A 60 12.56 6.68 -15.30
N HIS A 61 12.52 6.84 -13.98
CA HIS A 61 11.64 6.11 -13.08
C HIS A 61 10.63 7.09 -12.49
N SER A 62 9.39 7.05 -12.98
CA SER A 62 8.29 7.83 -12.41
C SER A 62 7.59 7.01 -11.33
N ASN A 63 7.63 7.51 -10.09
CA ASN A 63 6.83 6.96 -9.01
C ASN A 63 5.39 7.46 -9.14
N GLN A 64 4.46 6.52 -9.19
CA GLN A 64 3.04 6.78 -9.46
C GLN A 64 2.15 6.25 -8.34
N VAL A 65 2.72 5.51 -7.39
CA VAL A 65 2.00 4.78 -6.35
C VAL A 65 2.59 5.09 -4.98
N TRP A 66 1.71 5.41 -4.04
CA TRP A 66 1.97 5.34 -2.61
C TRP A 66 1.61 3.93 -2.12
N LEU A 67 2.60 3.19 -1.62
CA LEU A 67 2.36 1.97 -0.86
C LEU A 67 2.66 2.25 0.62
N CYS A 68 1.69 2.05 1.49
CA CYS A 68 1.88 2.20 2.93
C CYS A 68 1.61 0.87 3.61
N ILE A 69 2.51 0.49 4.52
CA ILE A 69 2.39 -0.69 5.35
C ILE A 69 2.36 -0.22 6.80
N TYR A 70 1.34 -0.62 7.54
CA TYR A 70 1.31 -0.48 8.98
C TYR A 70 1.59 -1.82 9.64
N THR A 71 2.50 -1.83 10.62
CA THR A 71 2.66 -2.95 11.55
C THR A 71 2.80 -2.40 12.97
N PRO A 72 2.26 -3.08 14.00
CA PRO A 72 2.37 -2.60 15.38
C PRO A 72 3.80 -2.37 15.84
N PHE A 73 4.72 -3.24 15.41
CA PHE A 73 6.12 -3.19 15.84
C PHE A 73 6.98 -2.20 15.06
N LYS A 74 6.61 -1.85 13.81
CA LYS A 74 7.43 -0.98 12.94
C LYS A 74 6.78 0.38 12.66
N GLY A 75 5.53 0.57 13.10
CA GLY A 75 4.74 1.75 12.76
C GLY A 75 4.41 1.80 11.27
N TRP A 76 4.45 3.02 10.71
CA TRP A 76 4.11 3.31 9.32
C TRP A 76 5.34 3.31 8.42
N LEU A 77 5.35 2.40 7.45
CA LEU A 77 6.32 2.38 6.37
C LEU A 77 5.65 2.91 5.11
N LYS A 78 6.25 3.91 4.48
CA LYS A 78 5.72 4.55 3.26
C LYS A 78 6.72 4.42 2.13
N PHE A 79 6.24 3.98 0.97
CA PHE A 79 7.04 3.80 -0.23
C PHE A 79 6.40 4.56 -1.38
N LYS A 80 7.23 5.28 -2.13
CA LYS A 80 6.89 5.78 -3.46
C LYS A 80 7.38 4.74 -4.46
N MET A 81 6.48 4.21 -5.27
CA MET A 81 6.76 3.08 -6.14
C MET A 81 6.38 3.43 -7.58
N CYS A 82 7.15 2.90 -8.53
CA CYS A 82 6.71 2.82 -9.91
C CYS A 82 5.87 1.56 -10.12
N ARG A 83 5.18 1.48 -11.26
CA ARG A 83 4.36 0.31 -11.63
C ARG A 83 5.17 -0.99 -11.63
N ASP A 84 6.42 -0.93 -12.06
CA ASP A 84 7.27 -2.12 -12.18
C ASP A 84 7.69 -2.66 -10.82
N ASP A 85 7.95 -1.77 -9.84
CA ASP A 85 8.22 -2.17 -8.45
C ASP A 85 7.02 -2.92 -7.86
N LEU A 86 5.80 -2.40 -8.05
CA LEU A 86 4.59 -3.02 -7.53
C LEU A 86 4.37 -4.42 -8.14
N ARG A 87 4.61 -4.56 -9.45
CA ARG A 87 4.54 -5.84 -10.15
C ARG A 87 5.60 -6.83 -9.66
N LYS A 88 6.82 -6.36 -9.37
CA LYS A 88 7.88 -7.23 -8.83
C LYS A 88 7.58 -7.64 -7.40
N LEU A 89 7.00 -6.76 -6.59
CA LEU A 89 6.59 -7.06 -5.23
C LEU A 89 5.52 -8.16 -5.19
N SER A 90 4.45 -8.05 -5.97
CA SER A 90 3.37 -9.05 -5.98
C SER A 90 3.86 -10.45 -6.38
N VAL A 91 4.62 -10.54 -7.47
CA VAL A 91 5.20 -11.81 -7.95
C VAL A 91 6.18 -12.39 -6.93
N SER A 92 6.97 -11.54 -6.27
CA SER A 92 7.95 -12.01 -5.28
C SER A 92 7.29 -12.51 -4.01
N VAL A 93 6.24 -11.82 -3.53
CA VAL A 93 5.47 -12.24 -2.34
C VAL A 93 4.83 -13.60 -2.57
N GLU A 94 4.17 -13.82 -3.71
CA GLU A 94 3.57 -15.11 -4.05
C GLU A 94 4.60 -16.25 -4.06
N LYS A 95 5.75 -16.02 -4.71
CA LYS A 95 6.84 -17.00 -4.75
C LYS A 95 7.43 -17.28 -3.36
N MET A 96 7.61 -16.25 -2.54
CA MET A 96 8.11 -16.40 -1.17
C MET A 96 7.13 -17.18 -0.30
N GLN A 97 5.84 -16.87 -0.37
CA GLN A 97 4.80 -17.61 0.36
C GLN A 97 4.83 -19.10 -0.01
N LYS A 98 4.90 -19.40 -1.30
CA LYS A 98 5.03 -20.78 -1.80
C LYS A 98 6.31 -21.46 -1.30
N ALA A 99 7.45 -20.79 -1.38
CA ALA A 99 8.74 -21.34 -0.94
C ALA A 99 8.78 -21.59 0.58
N MET A 100 8.08 -20.78 1.37
CA MET A 100 7.95 -20.96 2.82
C MET A 100 6.86 -21.97 3.21
N GLY A 101 6.16 -22.58 2.24
CA GLY A 101 5.04 -23.50 2.50
C GLY A 101 3.84 -22.83 3.18
N TRP A 102 3.71 -21.51 3.07
CA TRP A 102 2.58 -20.78 3.65
C TRP A 102 1.34 -21.01 2.78
N LYS A 103 0.34 -21.67 3.36
CA LYS A 103 -0.97 -21.78 2.73
C LYS A 103 -1.73 -20.46 2.81
N PRO A 104 -2.56 -20.11 1.81
CA PRO A 104 -3.53 -19.04 1.93
C PRO A 104 -4.38 -19.24 3.19
N LYS A 105 -4.64 -18.16 3.92
CA LYS A 105 -5.46 -18.20 5.14
C LYS A 105 -6.86 -18.69 4.77
N GLY A 106 -7.22 -19.92 5.17
CA GLY A 106 -8.52 -20.54 4.88
C GLY A 106 -8.46 -21.91 4.19
N GLU A 107 -7.29 -22.34 3.71
CA GLU A 107 -7.08 -23.72 3.24
C GLU A 107 -6.53 -24.55 4.41
N VAL A 108 -7.43 -25.28 5.07
CA VAL A 108 -7.06 -26.35 6.01
C VAL A 108 -6.53 -27.54 5.21
#